data_AF-A0A9Q9SHN8-F1
#
_entry.id   AF-A0A9Q9SHN8-F1
#
_cell.length_a   1.000
_cell.length_b   1.000
_cell.length_c   1.000
_cell.angle_alpha   90.00
_cell.angle_beta   90.00
_cell.angle_gamma   90.00
#
_symmetry.space_group_name_H-M   'P 1'
#
loop_
_entity.id
_entity.type
_entity.pdbx_description
1 polymer ?
#
loop_
_entity_poly.entity_id
_entity_poly.type
_entity_poly.pdbx_seq_one_letter_code
_entity_poly.pdbx_strand_id
1 'polypeptide(L)'
;MMEDKPAPTVIVTDGAAAADGGSLWIRISVDGQVRNYSLDRALVSRGTPRYDTISGEDGVLSKGERQELRGLLARIADPAMWAGIVGTFIEVLKRPDVA
;
A
#
# COMPACT_ATOMS: atom_id res chain seq x y z
N MET A 1 33.69 -4.38 -12.39
CA MET A 1 33.09 -4.87 -11.14
C MET A 1 31.66 -4.34 -11.12
N MET A 2 30.67 -5.20 -11.39
CA MET A 2 29.27 -4.84 -11.16
C MET A 2 29.06 -4.97 -9.65
N GLU A 3 28.87 -3.84 -8.97
CA GLU A 3 28.44 -3.85 -7.58
C GLU A 3 27.02 -4.45 -7.57
N ASP A 4 26.88 -5.71 -7.16
CA ASP A 4 25.59 -6.30 -6.84
C ASP A 4 25.08 -5.57 -5.58
N LYS A 5 24.43 -4.43 -5.79
CA LYS A 5 23.74 -3.76 -4.69
C LYS A 5 22.63 -4.72 -4.25
N PRO A 6 22.63 -5.18 -2.98
CA PRO A 6 21.58 -6.06 -2.52
C PRO A 6 20.23 -5.41 -2.77
N ALA A 7 19.27 -6.18 -3.25
CA ALA A 7 17.91 -5.70 -3.44
C ALA A 7 17.42 -5.06 -2.12
N PRO A 8 16.77 -3.88 -2.18
CA PRO A 8 16.36 -3.19 -0.99
C PRO A 8 15.47 -4.10 -0.13
N THR A 9 15.75 -4.16 1.17
CA THR A 9 14.97 -5.03 2.07
C THR A 9 13.63 -4.36 2.32
N VAL A 10 12.56 -4.97 1.83
CA VAL A 10 11.18 -4.49 1.99
C VAL A 10 10.49 -5.29 3.08
N ILE A 11 10.19 -4.66 4.20
CA ILE A 11 9.39 -5.25 5.29
C ILE A 11 8.02 -4.59 5.27
N VAL A 12 6.97 -5.41 5.22
CA VAL A 12 5.58 -4.94 5.32
C VAL A 12 4.97 -5.41 6.62
N THR A 13 4.37 -4.49 7.36
CA THR A 13 3.59 -4.78 8.56
C THR A 13 2.14 -4.44 8.27
N ASP A 14 1.27 -5.44 8.43
CA ASP A 14 -0.17 -5.28 8.32
C ASP A 14 -0.78 -4.79 9.63
N GLY A 15 -1.64 -3.79 9.52
CA GLY A 15 -2.27 -3.13 10.64
C GLY A 15 -3.70 -3.57 10.93
N ALA A 16 -4.12 -3.58 12.20
CA ALA A 16 -5.55 -3.73 12.52
C ALA A 16 -6.38 -2.62 11.86
N ALA A 17 -7.62 -2.92 11.46
CA ALA A 17 -8.54 -1.94 10.87
C ALA A 17 -8.67 -0.70 11.76
N ALA A 18 -8.66 0.48 11.14
CA ALA A 18 -8.81 1.75 11.84
C ALA A 18 -10.18 1.83 12.53
N ALA A 19 -10.25 2.64 13.59
CA ALA A 19 -11.48 2.85 14.36
C ALA A 19 -12.61 3.55 13.56
N ASP A 20 -12.36 3.92 12.31
CA ASP A 20 -13.32 4.53 11.38
C ASP A 20 -14.31 3.53 10.75
N GLY A 21 -14.26 2.28 11.19
CA GLY A 21 -15.20 1.25 10.77
C GLY A 21 -14.81 0.52 9.48
N GLY A 22 -13.55 0.61 9.04
CA GLY A 22 -13.06 -0.33 8.04
C GLY A 22 -11.72 -0.03 7.37
N SER A 23 -11.18 1.19 7.47
CA SER A 23 -9.94 1.52 6.76
C SER A 23 -8.77 0.66 7.20
N LEU A 24 -7.91 0.32 6.25
CA LEU A 24 -6.77 -0.56 6.47
C LEU A 24 -5.48 0.24 6.43
N TRP A 25 -4.43 -0.22 7.10
CA TRP A 25 -3.11 0.39 6.98
C TRP A 25 -2.02 -0.65 6.82
N ILE A 26 -0.97 -0.26 6.10
CA ILE A 26 0.29 -1.00 5.98
C ILE A 26 1.44 -0.06 6.30
N ARG A 27 2.49 -0.61 6.90
CA ARG A 27 3.77 0.08 7.07
C ARG A 27 4.81 -0.64 6.24
N ILE A 28 5.50 0.11 5.38
CA ILE A 28 6.58 -0.39 4.54
C ILE A 28 7.89 0.20 5.04
N SER A 29 8.86 -0.66 5.33
CA SER A 29 10.24 -0.24 5.59
C SER A 29 11.11 -0.64 4.41
N VAL A 30 11.80 0.32 3.80
CA VAL A 30 12.76 0.12 2.69
C VAL A 30 14.12 0.63 3.17
N ASP A 31 15.09 -0.28 3.31
CA ASP A 31 16.44 0.07 3.81
C ASP A 31 16.43 0.87 5.12
N GLY A 32 15.48 0.55 6.01
CA GLY A 32 15.28 1.23 7.30
C GLY A 32 14.46 2.52 7.23
N GLN A 33 14.13 3.02 6.04
CA GLN A 33 13.18 4.13 5.88
C GLN A 33 11.75 3.61 5.90
N VAL A 34 10.97 4.13 6.84
CA VAL A 34 9.59 3.73 7.07
C VAL A 34 8.65 4.69 6.36
N ARG A 35 7.64 4.13 5.69
CA ARG A 35 6.49 4.86 5.15
C ARG A 35 5.20 4.16 5.56
N ASN A 36 4.20 4.95 5.94
CA ASN A 36 2.89 4.45 6.32
C ASN A 36 1.88 4.75 5.20
N TYR A 37 1.02 3.78 4.92
CA TYR A 37 -0.03 3.92 3.93
C TYR A 37 -1.36 3.47 4.51
N SER A 38 -2.42 4.20 4.20
CA SER A 38 -3.80 3.85 4.55
C SER A 38 -4.63 3.63 3.30
N LEU A 39 -5.52 2.65 3.34
CA LEU A 39 -6.55 2.41 2.33
C LEU A 39 -7.91 2.73 2.94
N ASP A 40 -8.61 3.71 2.38
CA ASP A 40 -9.93 4.10 2.84
C ASP A 40 -10.95 2.99 2.51
N ARG A 41 -11.43 2.34 3.56
CA ARG A 41 -12.49 1.32 3.53
C ARG A 41 -13.55 1.63 4.59
N ALA A 42 -13.54 2.85 5.13
CA ALA A 42 -14.47 3.28 6.15
C ALA A 42 -15.91 3.10 5.66
N LEU A 43 -16.80 2.71 6.58
CA LEU A 43 -18.21 2.48 6.24
C LEU A 43 -18.85 3.74 5.65
N VAL A 44 -18.50 4.91 6.19
CA VAL A 44 -19.00 6.23 5.76
C VAL A 44 -18.53 6.64 4.37
N SER A 45 -17.42 6.08 3.89
CA SER A 45 -16.88 6.39 2.57
C SER A 45 -17.52 5.57 1.47
N ARG A 46 -18.22 4.47 1.79
CA ARG A 46 -18.82 3.58 0.79
C ARG A 46 -19.75 4.33 -0.16
N GLY A 47 -19.58 4.10 -1.45
CA GLY A 47 -20.35 4.77 -2.50
C GLY A 47 -19.86 6.18 -2.85
N THR A 48 -18.81 6.68 -2.19
CA THR A 48 -18.16 7.95 -2.52
C THR A 48 -16.85 7.72 -3.28
N PRO A 49 -16.31 8.73 -4.00
CA PRO A 49 -14.99 8.65 -4.64
C PRO A 49 -13.83 8.43 -3.66
N ARG A 50 -14.06 8.65 -2.36
CA ARG A 50 -13.06 8.45 -1.31
C ARG A 50 -12.84 6.97 -1.00
N TYR A 51 -13.84 6.11 -1.23
CA TYR A 51 -13.67 4.67 -1.03
C TYR A 51 -12.59 4.13 -1.97
N ASP A 52 -11.70 3.29 -1.46
CA ASP A 52 -10.55 2.72 -2.17
C ASP A 52 -9.47 3.74 -2.56
N THR A 53 -9.49 4.94 -1.97
CA THR A 53 -8.33 5.85 -2.04
C THR A 53 -7.22 5.36 -1.13
N ILE A 54 -5.99 5.48 -1.61
CA ILE A 54 -4.79 5.18 -0.82
C ILE A 54 -4.12 6.50 -0.49
N SER A 55 -3.75 6.67 0.77
CA SER A 55 -3.06 7.86 1.26
C SER A 55 -1.74 7.49 1.92
N GLY A 56 -0.73 8.33 1.72
CA GLY A 56 0.50 8.33 2.50
C GLY A 56 0.46 9.41 3.59
N GLU A 57 1.63 9.79 4.10
CA GLU A 57 1.77 10.82 5.14
C GLU A 57 1.35 12.22 4.64
N ASP A 58 1.52 12.49 3.35
CA ASP A 58 1.20 13.79 2.73
C ASP A 58 -0.22 13.86 2.10
N GLY A 59 -1.03 12.80 2.27
CA GLY A 59 -2.39 12.73 1.73
C GLY A 59 -2.58 11.67 0.65
N VAL A 60 -3.62 11.84 -0.19
CA VAL A 60 -4.00 10.86 -1.22
C VAL A 60 -2.88 10.74 -2.25
N LEU A 61 -2.47 9.50 -2.53
CA LEU A 61 -1.39 9.21 -3.46
C LEU A 61 -1.76 9.63 -4.88
N SER A 62 -0.84 10.33 -5.54
CA SER A 62 -0.87 10.55 -6.98
C SER A 62 -0.66 9.24 -7.75
N LYS A 63 -0.97 9.27 -9.05
CA LYS A 63 -0.75 8.12 -9.94
C LYS A 63 0.70 7.61 -9.91
N GLY A 64 1.68 8.50 -9.87
CA GLY A 64 3.10 8.14 -9.80
C GLY A 64 3.44 7.40 -8.50
N GLU A 65 2.96 7.92 -7.37
CA GLU A 65 3.16 7.31 -6.06
C GLU A 65 2.46 5.95 -5.93
N ARG A 66 1.27 5.79 -6.54
CA ARG A 66 0.58 4.49 -6.61
C ARG A 66 1.39 3.47 -7.42
N GLN A 67 2.01 3.89 -8.52
CA GLN A 67 2.88 3.01 -9.30
C GLN A 67 4.14 2.63 -8.54
N GLU A 68 4.75 3.57 -7.82
CA GLU A 68 5.91 3.31 -6.95
C GLU A 68 5.53 2.31 -5.85
N LEU A 69 4.42 2.56 -5.13
CA LEU A 69 3.92 1.67 -4.08
C LEU A 69 3.64 0.26 -4.61
N ARG A 70 3.01 0.15 -5.78
CA ARG A 70 2.78 -1.14 -6.44
C ARG A 70 4.10 -1.85 -6.76
N GLY A 71 5.11 -1.11 -7.23
CA GLY A 71 6.44 -1.66 -7.50
C GLY A 71 7.14 -2.15 -6.23
N LEU A 72 7.02 -1.42 -5.12
CA LEU A 72 7.56 -1.83 -3.82
C LEU A 72 6.88 -3.10 -3.30
N LEU A 73 5.54 -3.15 -3.32
CA LEU A 73 4.79 -4.34 -2.88
C LEU A 73 5.06 -5.56 -3.77
N ALA A 74 5.29 -5.36 -5.07
CA ALA A 74 5.64 -6.43 -5.98
C ALA A 74 7.03 -7.05 -5.73
N ARG A 75 7.92 -6.34 -5.02
CA ARG A 75 9.25 -6.84 -4.62
C ARG A 75 9.21 -7.72 -3.37
N ILE A 76 8.07 -7.81 -2.70
CA ILE A 76 7.89 -8.77 -1.61
C ILE A 76 7.95 -10.17 -2.25
N ALA A 77 8.96 -10.94 -1.83
CA ALA A 77 9.46 -12.11 -2.56
C ALA A 77 8.46 -13.25 -2.73
N ASP A 78 7.39 -13.28 -1.94
CA ASP A 78 6.39 -14.34 -1.99
C ASP A 78 4.97 -13.75 -2.16
N PRO A 79 4.32 -13.94 -3.33
CA PRO A 79 2.93 -13.59 -3.54
C PRO A 79 1.95 -14.28 -2.58
N ALA A 80 2.30 -15.44 -2.01
CA ALA A 80 1.51 -16.08 -0.95
C ALA A 80 1.56 -15.28 0.36
N MET A 81 2.58 -14.45 0.57
CA MET A 81 2.65 -13.48 1.67
C MET A 81 1.82 -12.22 1.41
N TRP A 82 1.25 -12.04 0.21
CA TRP A 82 0.28 -10.96 -0.04
C TRP A 82 -1.09 -11.23 0.59
N ALA A 83 -1.27 -12.34 1.32
CA ALA A 83 -2.54 -12.61 1.99
C ALA A 83 -2.92 -11.50 2.98
N GLY A 84 -4.22 -11.28 3.19
CA GLY A 84 -4.72 -10.29 4.15
C GLY A 84 -4.72 -8.86 3.61
N ILE A 85 -4.13 -7.93 4.36
CA ILE A 85 -4.30 -6.50 4.10
C ILE A 85 -3.47 -6.07 2.90
N VAL A 86 -2.23 -6.54 2.78
CA VAL A 86 -1.38 -6.28 1.60
C VAL A 86 -2.10 -6.63 0.29
N GLY A 87 -2.79 -7.78 0.24
CA GLY A 87 -3.53 -8.24 -0.93
C GLY A 87 -4.65 -7.26 -1.31
N THR A 88 -5.35 -6.73 -0.30
CA THR A 88 -6.40 -5.72 -0.51
C THR A 88 -5.82 -4.43 -1.10
N PHE A 89 -4.64 -4.00 -0.66
CA PHE A 89 -3.93 -2.86 -1.27
C PHE A 89 -3.54 -3.15 -2.73
N ILE A 90 -2.99 -4.33 -3.00
CA ILE A 90 -2.58 -4.72 -4.37
C ILE A 90 -3.78 -4.78 -5.31
N GLU A 91 -4.92 -5.31 -4.86
CA GLU A 91 -6.15 -5.32 -5.65
C GLU A 91 -6.59 -3.91 -6.04
N VAL A 92 -6.55 -2.97 -5.11
CA VAL A 92 -6.91 -1.57 -5.36
C VAL A 92 -5.88 -0.90 -6.28
N LEU A 93 -4.58 -1.16 -6.10
CA LEU A 93 -3.50 -0.63 -6.96
C LEU A 93 -3.49 -1.21 -8.39
N LYS A 94 -4.16 -2.33 -8.62
CA LYS A 94 -4.35 -2.91 -9.96
C LYS A 94 -5.50 -2.28 -10.73
N ARG A 95 -6.42 -1.59 -10.05
CA ARG A 95 -7.53 -0.91 -10.72
C ARG A 95 -7.00 0.29 -11.49
N PRO A 96 -7.56 0.58 -12.68
CA PRO A 96 -7.26 1.83 -13.36
C PRO A 96 -7.70 2.99 -12.44
N ASP A 97 -6.89 4.06 -12.38
CA ASP A 97 -7.33 5.30 -11.72
C ASP A 97 -8.66 5.72 -12.36
N VAL A 98 -9.66 5.97 -11.52
CA VAL A 98 -10.95 6.48 -11.98
C VAL A 98 -10.67 7.87 -12.55
N ALA A 99 -10.87 8.00 -13.86
CA ALA A 99 -10.63 9.22 -14.64
C ALA A 99 -11.49 10.39 -14.18
#